data_AF-A0A853C3S3-F1
#
_entry.id   AF-A0A853C3S3-F1
#
_cell.length_a   1.000
_cell.length_b   1.000
_cell.length_c   1.000
_cell.angle_alpha   90.00
_cell.angle_beta   90.00
_cell.angle_gamma   90.00
#
_symmetry.space_group_name_H-M   'P 1'
#
loop_
_entity.id
_entity.type
_entity.pdbx_description
1 polymer ?
#
loop_
_entity_poly.entity_id
_entity_poly.type
_entity_poly.pdbx_seq_one_letter_code
_entity_poly.pdbx_strand_id
1 'polypeptide(L)'
;MFRRRRRIKAPVIDPATGKPVSAAAFVGLILMAASFFLYGASVLVAPWWAVVVLMVAWAAQLVLCLSWFERRPTWLPVVGAASIVLWFLALVGGAAFLGWSA
;
A
#
# COMPACT_ATOMS: atom_id res chain seq x y z
N MET A 1 29.06 -8.42 -28.64
CA MET A 1 27.64 -8.45 -28.24
C MET A 1 27.51 -9.13 -26.88
N PHE A 2 27.57 -8.38 -25.77
CA PHE A 2 27.60 -8.96 -24.41
C PHE A 2 26.19 -9.29 -23.91
N ARG A 3 25.80 -10.57 -23.98
CA ARG A 3 24.58 -11.08 -23.34
C ARG A 3 24.86 -11.27 -21.84
N ARG A 4 24.83 -10.18 -21.06
CA ARG A 4 24.86 -10.24 -19.59
C ARG A 4 23.61 -10.99 -19.11
N ARG A 5 23.67 -12.32 -19.03
CA ARG A 5 22.68 -13.11 -18.29
C ARG A 5 22.80 -12.68 -16.83
N ARG A 6 21.89 -11.83 -16.35
CA ARG A 6 21.77 -11.56 -14.91
C ARG A 6 21.58 -12.91 -14.23
N ARG A 7 22.57 -13.39 -13.46
CA ARG A 7 22.37 -14.49 -12.53
C ARG A 7 21.39 -13.99 -11.47
N ILE A 8 20.12 -14.30 -11.66
CA ILE A 8 19.11 -14.11 -10.62
C ILE A 8 19.46 -15.15 -9.56
N LYS A 9 19.73 -14.71 -8.31
CA LYS A 9 19.90 -15.63 -7.18
C LYS A 9 18.64 -16.49 -7.09
N ALA A 10 18.80 -17.79 -6.84
CA ALA A 10 17.65 -18.69 -6.67
C ALA A 10 16.69 -18.07 -5.65
N PRO A 11 15.39 -17.98 -5.96
CA PRO A 11 14.43 -17.42 -5.02
C PRO A 11 14.43 -18.27 -3.75
N VAL A 12 14.40 -17.61 -2.59
CA VAL A 12 14.24 -18.30 -1.30
C VAL A 12 12.92 -19.05 -1.35
N ILE A 13 12.99 -20.36 -1.17
CA ILE A 13 11.82 -21.23 -1.13
C ILE A 13 11.39 -21.36 0.32
N ASP A 14 10.11 -21.10 0.57
CA ASP A 14 9.53 -21.31 1.88
C ASP A 14 9.48 -22.82 2.18
N PRO A 15 10.10 -23.29 3.28
CA PRO A 15 10.11 -24.71 3.64
C PRO A 15 8.72 -25.26 3.98
N ALA A 16 7.75 -24.42 4.36
CA ALA A 16 6.39 -24.86 4.69
C ALA A 16 5.51 -25.07 3.43
N THR A 17 5.69 -24.23 2.40
CA THR A 17 4.81 -24.23 1.21
C THR A 17 5.50 -24.70 -0.08
N GLY A 18 6.83 -24.79 -0.11
CA GLY A 18 7.61 -25.18 -1.29
C GLY A 18 7.58 -24.16 -2.43
N LYS A 19 6.99 -22.97 -2.20
CA LYS A 19 6.86 -21.90 -3.19
C LYS A 19 7.93 -20.82 -2.99
N PRO A 20 8.36 -20.12 -4.06
CA PRO A 20 9.26 -18.99 -3.94
C PRO A 20 8.59 -17.84 -3.20
N VAL A 21 9.28 -17.26 -2.22
CA VAL A 21 8.80 -16.07 -1.49
C VAL A 21 8.71 -14.89 -2.45
N SER A 22 7.53 -14.25 -2.50
CA SER A 22 7.28 -13.12 -3.40
C SER A 22 7.84 -11.81 -2.85
N ALA A 23 8.79 -11.21 -3.56
CA ALA A 23 9.27 -9.86 -3.27
C ALA A 23 8.18 -8.78 -3.46
N ALA A 24 7.24 -9.00 -4.39
CA ALA A 24 6.15 -8.06 -4.65
C ALA A 24 5.21 -7.92 -3.44
N ALA A 25 5.04 -8.99 -2.66
CA ALA A 25 4.22 -8.97 -1.46
C ALA A 25 4.80 -8.01 -0.41
N PHE A 26 6.12 -8.05 -0.21
CA PHE A 26 6.83 -7.13 0.68
C PHE A 26 6.77 -5.69 0.19
N VAL A 27 6.92 -5.45 -1.12
CA VAL A 27 6.79 -4.10 -1.68
C VAL A 27 5.40 -3.52 -1.39
N GLY A 28 4.34 -4.32 -1.54
CA GLY A 28 2.98 -3.91 -1.18
C GLY A 28 2.82 -3.55 0.30
N LEU A 29 3.38 -4.35 1.21
CA LEU A 29 3.37 -4.06 2.65
C LEU A 29 4.17 -2.81 3.01
N ILE A 30 5.35 -2.62 2.41
CA ILE A 30 6.19 -1.42 2.63
C ILE A 30 5.45 -0.17 2.17
N LEU A 31 4.81 -0.20 1.00
CA LEU A 31 3.98 0.90 0.52
C LEU A 31 2.82 1.21 1.47
N MET A 32 2.18 0.18 2.03
CA MET A 32 1.06 0.37 2.97
C MET A 32 1.53 0.93 4.32
N ALA A 33 2.70 0.50 4.80
CA ALA A 33 3.32 1.05 5.99
C ALA A 33 3.75 2.51 5.77
N ALA A 34 4.31 2.83 4.60
CA ALA A 34 4.65 4.21 4.24
C ALA A 34 3.40 5.09 4.12
N SER A 35 2.31 4.59 3.52
CA SER A 35 1.07 5.35 3.40
C SER A 35 0.43 5.66 4.75
N PHE A 36 0.57 4.79 5.76
CA PHE A 36 0.05 5.06 7.11
C PHE A 36 0.48 6.43 7.65
N PHE A 37 1.72 6.86 7.40
CA PHE A 37 2.20 8.17 7.83
C PHE A 37 1.46 9.33 7.14
N LEU A 38 1.11 9.18 5.86
CA LEU A 38 0.32 10.18 5.13
C LEU A 38 -1.07 10.33 5.73
N TYR A 39 -1.69 9.19 6.00
CA TYR A 39 -3.01 9.07 6.61
C TYR A 39 -3.01 9.64 8.04
N GLY A 40 -2.01 9.32 8.86
CA GLY A 40 -1.87 9.84 10.22
C GLY A 40 -1.60 11.35 10.25
N ALA A 41 -0.77 11.85 9.33
CA ALA A 41 -0.48 13.28 9.20
C ALA A 41 -1.72 14.10 8.78
N SER A 42 -2.75 13.47 8.21
CA SER A 42 -3.99 14.15 7.82
C SER A 42 -4.72 14.82 8.99
N VAL A 43 -4.44 14.46 10.25
CA VAL A 43 -4.97 15.16 11.43
C VAL A 43 -4.59 16.64 11.49
N LEU A 44 -3.52 17.05 10.81
CA LEU A 44 -3.05 18.43 10.77
C LEU A 44 -3.87 19.32 9.81
N VAL A 45 -4.58 18.72 8.85
CA VAL A 45 -5.19 19.43 7.71
C VAL A 45 -6.67 19.11 7.50
N ALA A 46 -7.11 17.94 7.95
CA ALA A 46 -8.47 17.45 7.76
C ALA A 46 -9.23 17.44 9.10
N PRO A 47 -10.57 17.62 9.09
CA PRO A 47 -11.37 17.50 10.30
C PRO A 47 -11.31 16.07 10.85
N TRP A 48 -11.42 15.93 12.18
CA TRP A 48 -11.23 14.66 12.88
C TRP A 48 -12.09 13.50 12.34
N TRP A 49 -13.33 13.78 11.90
CA TRP A 49 -14.22 12.77 11.34
C TRP A 49 -13.69 12.23 10.00
N ALA A 50 -13.08 13.09 9.17
CA ALA A 50 -12.49 12.70 7.90
C ALA A 50 -11.25 11.82 8.11
N VAL A 51 -10.45 12.15 9.13
CA VAL A 51 -9.30 11.33 9.55
C VAL A 51 -9.75 9.93 9.97
N VAL A 52 -10.86 9.82 10.71
CA VAL A 52 -11.44 8.51 11.09
C VAL A 52 -11.85 7.73 9.83
N VAL A 53 -12.57 8.36 8.90
CA VAL A 53 -12.97 7.70 7.64
C VAL A 53 -11.76 7.25 6.83
N LEU A 54 -10.73 8.09 6.74
CA LEU A 54 -9.46 7.79 6.08
C LEU A 54 -8.74 6.61 6.76
N MET A 55 -8.68 6.56 8.10
CA MET A 55 -8.11 5.43 8.82
C MET A 55 -8.85 4.13 8.54
N VAL A 56 -10.18 4.17 8.51
CA VAL A 56 -10.99 2.97 8.22
C VAL A 56 -10.74 2.51 6.78
N ALA A 57 -10.66 3.43 5.82
CA ALA A 57 -10.33 3.10 4.43
C ALA A 57 -8.92 2.48 4.30
N TRP A 58 -7.92 3.04 4.99
CA TRP A 58 -6.58 2.49 5.04
C TRP A 58 -6.55 1.11 5.68
N ALA A 59 -7.25 0.91 6.82
CA ALA A 59 -7.32 -0.37 7.50
C ALA A 59 -7.96 -1.45 6.62
N ALA A 60 -9.00 -1.10 5.85
CA ALA A 60 -9.61 -2.00 4.88
C ALA A 60 -8.62 -2.40 3.77
N GLN A 61 -7.82 -1.45 3.26
CA GLN A 61 -6.77 -1.73 2.28
C GLN A 61 -5.65 -2.60 2.87
N LEU A 62 -5.28 -2.39 4.14
CA LEU A 62 -4.32 -3.23 4.85
C LEU A 62 -4.85 -4.67 4.98
N VAL A 63 -6.09 -4.85 5.42
CA VAL A 63 -6.72 -6.17 5.52
C VAL A 63 -6.80 -6.85 4.15
N LEU A 64 -7.10 -6.08 3.09
CA LEU A 64 -7.06 -6.60 1.72
C LEU A 64 -5.65 -7.08 1.36
N CYS A 65 -4.63 -6.29 1.70
CA CYS A 65 -3.22 -6.63 1.45
C CYS A 65 -2.81 -7.92 2.18
N LEU A 66 -3.22 -8.07 3.45
CA LEU A 66 -2.96 -9.26 4.26
C LEU A 66 -3.73 -10.48 3.74
N SER A 67 -5.01 -10.34 3.38
CA SER A 67 -5.83 -11.44 2.87
C SER A 67 -5.38 -11.95 1.50
N TRP A 68 -4.79 -11.07 0.68
CA TRP A 68 -4.28 -11.42 -0.65
C TRP A 68 -2.81 -11.82 -0.66
N PHE A 69 -2.13 -11.76 0.49
CA PHE A 69 -0.70 -12.01 0.63
C PHE A 69 -0.29 -13.36 0.03
N GLU A 70 -1.04 -14.42 0.31
CA GLU A 70 -0.75 -15.77 -0.22
C GLU A 70 -1.43 -16.05 -1.57
N ARG A 71 -2.60 -15.43 -1.82
CA ARG A 71 -3.43 -15.75 -3.00
C ARG A 71 -2.98 -15.02 -4.26
N ARG A 72 -2.59 -13.74 -4.16
CA ARG A 72 -2.30 -12.85 -5.31
C ARG A 72 -1.19 -11.84 -4.98
N PRO A 73 0.03 -12.29 -4.65
CA PRO A 73 1.08 -11.42 -4.15
C PRO A 73 1.57 -10.36 -5.16
N THR A 74 1.41 -10.60 -6.46
CA THR A 74 1.75 -9.63 -7.52
C THR A 74 0.84 -8.40 -7.56
N TRP A 75 -0.34 -8.46 -6.95
CA TRP A 75 -1.28 -7.35 -6.90
C TRP A 75 -1.09 -6.44 -5.68
N LEU A 76 -0.31 -6.87 -4.68
CA LEU A 76 -0.11 -6.08 -3.45
C LEU A 76 0.55 -4.72 -3.67
N PRO A 77 1.53 -4.55 -4.58
CA PRO A 77 2.06 -3.21 -4.91
C PRO A 77 0.98 -2.26 -5.44
N VAL A 78 -0.01 -2.79 -6.19
CA VAL A 78 -1.13 -2.01 -6.72
C VAL A 78 -2.02 -1.53 -5.59
N VAL A 79 -2.27 -2.37 -4.56
CA VAL A 79 -3.05 -1.97 -3.37
C VAL A 79 -2.32 -0.85 -2.60
N GLY A 80 -1.00 -0.97 -2.42
CA GLY A 80 -0.18 0.08 -1.80
C GLY A 80 -0.23 1.41 -2.57
N ALA A 81 -0.06 1.35 -3.90
CA ALA A 81 -0.16 2.54 -4.75
C ALA A 81 -1.58 3.15 -4.73
N ALA A 82 -2.62 2.32 -4.75
CA ALA A 82 -4.01 2.77 -4.68
C ALA A 82 -4.32 3.46 -3.34
N SER A 83 -3.69 3.06 -2.23
CA SER A 83 -3.84 3.74 -0.94
C SER A 83 -3.31 5.17 -0.98
N ILE A 84 -2.17 5.40 -1.62
CA ILE A 84 -1.57 6.73 -1.79
C ILE A 84 -2.46 7.60 -2.70
N VAL A 85 -2.94 7.03 -3.81
CA VAL A 85 -3.84 7.73 -4.75
C VAL A 85 -5.16 8.09 -4.07
N LEU A 86 -5.76 7.16 -3.32
CA LEU A 86 -7.00 7.41 -2.58
C LEU A 86 -6.82 8.53 -1.57
N TRP A 87 -5.72 8.52 -0.82
CA TRP A 87 -5.38 9.60 0.10
C TRP A 87 -5.30 10.95 -0.61
N PHE A 88 -4.54 11.02 -1.70
CA PHE A 88 -4.37 12.28 -2.45
C PHE A 88 -5.72 12.81 -2.94
N LEU A 89 -6.56 11.96 -3.54
CA LEU A 89 -7.88 12.34 -4.00
C LEU A 89 -8.81 12.79 -2.87
N ALA A 90 -8.73 12.14 -1.70
CA ALA A 90 -9.53 12.51 -0.55
C ALA A 90 -9.15 13.89 0.00
N LEU A 91 -7.85 14.20 0.08
CA LEU A 91 -7.37 15.49 0.57
C LEU A 91 -7.68 16.62 -0.41
N VAL A 92 -7.40 16.41 -1.70
CA VAL A 92 -7.73 17.40 -2.75
C VAL A 92 -9.24 17.59 -2.85
N GLY A 93 -10.01 16.51 -2.80
CA GLY A 93 -11.48 16.58 -2.80
C GLY A 93 -12.03 17.29 -1.56
N GLY A 94 -11.49 16.99 -0.38
CA GLY A 94 -11.88 17.66 0.86
C GLY A 94 -11.57 19.16 0.83
N ALA A 95 -10.41 19.55 0.30
CA ALA A 95 -10.07 20.96 0.12
C ALA A 95 -11.00 21.65 -0.90
N ALA A 96 -11.21 21.03 -2.06
CA ALA A 96 -11.96 21.62 -3.17
C ALA A 96 -13.48 21.69 -2.93
N PHE A 97 -14.07 20.69 -2.28
CA PHE A 97 -15.52 20.57 -2.14
C PHE A 97 -16.03 20.82 -0.72
N LEU A 98 -15.21 20.57 0.29
CA LEU A 98 -15.61 20.63 1.71
C LEU A 98 -14.90 21.75 2.49
N GLY A 99 -14.03 22.52 1.83
CA GLY A 99 -13.33 23.67 2.42
C GLY A 99 -12.36 23.29 3.53
N TRP A 100 -11.79 22.08 3.50
CA TRP A 100 -10.75 21.70 4.47
C TRP A 100 -9.51 22.57 4.28
N SER A 101 -8.85 22.92 5.37
CA SER A 101 -7.57 23.62 5.36
C SER A 101 -6.44 22.64 5.04
N ALA A 102 -6.38 22.22 3.77
CA ALA A 102 -5.26 21.44 3.25
C ALA A 102 -4.03 22.32 2.97
#